data_AF-A0A8B3RRJ2-F1
#
_entry.id   AF-A0A8B3RRJ2-F1
#
_cell.length_a   1.000
_cell.length_b   1.000
_cell.length_c   1.000
_cell.angle_alpha   90.00
_cell.angle_beta   90.00
_cell.angle_gamma   90.00
#
_symmetry.space_group_name_H-M   'P 1'
#
loop_
_entity.id
_entity.type
_entity.pdbx_description
1 polymer ?
#
loop_
_entity_poly.entity_id
_entity_poly.type
_entity_poly.pdbx_seq_one_letter_code
_entity_poly.pdbx_strand_id
1 'polypeptide(L)'
;MRYALNRLSLDEIGQRYGDAVREYCAAYVNHEVRAAKGDGVRTVDLKGIGVNASNPAFKQGFAAETLAEAQYNANAIIGGDKRRMRRTNNNDPLVDMRVFGTHGQPLKTQDIQMKFVGKDAKDCLDRLHSDGYEKYYDSGKGVALPDDFCDELLGEGPGSIKQDIQESKARLADALARGDEDACARHRKRIKEDEYLQKKIRKAGLTKEEALRAAVHP
;
A
#
# COMPACT_ATOMS: atom_id res chain seq x y z
N MET A 1 1.07 29.88 30.72
CA MET A 1 0.82 28.84 29.70
C MET A 1 -0.13 27.80 30.28
N ARG A 2 -1.40 27.79 29.87
CA ARG A 2 -2.35 26.72 30.22
C ARG A 2 -2.43 25.77 29.04
N TYR A 3 -1.91 24.55 29.19
CA TYR A 3 -2.20 23.45 28.26
C TYR A 3 -3.67 23.07 28.45
N ALA A 4 -4.55 23.65 27.64
CA ALA A 4 -5.89 23.11 27.48
C ALA A 4 -5.74 21.79 26.70
N LEU A 5 -5.78 20.65 27.42
CA LEU A 5 -6.12 19.38 26.80
C LEU A 5 -7.55 19.56 26.25
N ASN A 6 -7.67 19.80 24.94
CA ASN A 6 -8.95 19.76 24.24
C ASN A 6 -9.50 18.34 24.37
N ARG A 7 -10.29 18.09 25.43
CA ARG A 7 -11.04 16.86 25.59
C ARG A 7 -12.21 16.93 24.62
N LEU A 8 -12.26 15.96 23.70
CA LEU A 8 -13.40 15.77 22.79
C LEU A 8 -14.67 15.53 23.63
N SER A 9 -15.81 16.02 23.16
CA SER A 9 -17.10 15.68 23.79
C SER A 9 -17.44 14.20 23.54
N LEU A 10 -18.26 13.61 24.41
CA LEU A 10 -18.75 12.24 24.19
C LEU A 10 -19.51 12.11 22.87
N ASP A 11 -20.26 13.15 22.47
CA ASP A 11 -20.96 13.20 21.19
C ASP A 11 -19.99 13.18 20.00
N GLU A 12 -18.92 13.97 20.07
CA GLU A 12 -17.90 13.99 19.01
C GLU A 12 -17.17 12.65 18.91
N ILE A 13 -16.84 12.02 20.04
CA ILE A 13 -16.28 10.68 20.07
C ILE A 13 -17.26 9.69 19.41
N GLY A 14 -18.52 9.68 19.84
CA GLY A 14 -19.55 8.81 19.27
C GLY A 14 -19.72 8.97 17.77
N GLN A 15 -19.75 10.22 17.28
CA GLN A 15 -19.84 10.53 15.86
C GLN A 15 -18.63 10.00 15.08
N ARG A 16 -17.41 10.29 15.54
CA ARG A 16 -16.17 9.86 14.85
C ARG A 16 -16.09 8.34 14.75
N TYR A 17 -16.36 7.61 15.83
CA TYR A 17 -16.32 6.15 15.80
C TYR A 17 -17.46 5.56 14.95
N GLY A 18 -18.66 6.16 14.98
CA GLY A 18 -19.76 5.76 14.09
C GLY A 18 -19.45 5.97 12.60
N ASP A 19 -18.83 7.10 12.26
CA ASP A 19 -18.37 7.39 10.90
C ASP A 19 -17.23 6.45 10.47
N ALA A 20 -16.31 6.09 11.38
CA ALA A 20 -15.25 5.14 11.10
C ALA A 20 -15.80 3.72 10.83
N VAL A 21 -16.76 3.26 11.63
CA VAL A 21 -17.47 1.98 11.38
C VAL A 21 -18.16 1.99 10.01
N ARG A 22 -18.74 3.11 9.61
CA ARG A 22 -19.38 3.26 8.30
C ARG A 22 -18.40 3.01 7.14
N GLU A 23 -17.13 3.38 7.27
CA GLU A 23 -16.12 3.10 6.23
C GLU A 23 -15.87 1.60 6.05
N TYR A 24 -15.87 0.80 7.14
CA TYR A 24 -15.78 -0.67 7.04
C TYR A 24 -17.08 -1.28 6.51
N CYS A 25 -18.25 -0.86 6.99
CA CYS A 25 -19.52 -1.35 6.44
C CYS A 25 -19.59 -1.11 4.91
N ALA A 26 -19.11 0.05 4.45
CA ALA A 26 -19.06 0.36 3.02
C ALA A 26 -18.06 -0.53 2.24
N ALA A 27 -16.96 -0.95 2.87
CA ALA A 27 -16.02 -1.90 2.25
C ALA A 27 -16.61 -3.30 2.05
N TYR A 28 -17.47 -3.76 2.95
CA TYR A 28 -18.05 -5.11 2.91
C TYR A 28 -19.36 -5.20 2.12
N VAL A 29 -20.30 -4.27 2.32
CA VAL A 29 -21.71 -4.50 1.92
C VAL A 29 -22.31 -3.38 1.05
N ASN A 30 -21.55 -2.38 0.62
CA ASN A 30 -22.16 -1.20 0.01
C ASN A 30 -21.49 -0.68 -1.27
N HIS A 31 -21.75 -1.39 -2.37
CA HIS A 31 -21.42 -1.00 -3.74
C HIS A 31 -21.98 0.38 -4.16
N GLU A 32 -23.18 0.75 -3.70
CA GLU A 32 -23.88 1.95 -4.22
C GLU A 32 -23.47 3.26 -3.56
N VAL A 33 -23.17 3.26 -2.26
CA VAL A 33 -22.80 4.50 -1.53
C VAL A 33 -21.41 5.01 -1.92
N ARG A 34 -20.50 4.12 -2.34
CA ARG A 34 -19.18 4.52 -2.87
C ARG A 34 -19.23 4.96 -4.34
N ALA A 35 -20.23 4.55 -5.12
CA ALA A 35 -20.40 4.94 -6.53
C ALA A 35 -20.76 6.43 -6.73
N ALA A 36 -21.10 7.15 -5.66
CA ALA A 36 -21.54 8.55 -5.71
C ALA A 36 -20.55 9.53 -5.04
N LYS A 37 -19.25 9.20 -4.90
CA LYS A 37 -18.24 10.17 -4.44
C LYS A 37 -17.76 11.09 -5.57
N GLY A 38 -18.70 11.78 -6.23
CA GLY A 38 -18.46 12.99 -7.03
C GLY A 38 -17.62 12.89 -8.31
N ASP A 39 -16.89 11.79 -8.53
CA ASP A 39 -15.94 11.62 -9.65
C ASP A 39 -16.34 10.52 -10.65
N GLY A 40 -17.44 9.80 -10.40
CA GLY A 40 -17.95 8.74 -11.28
C GLY A 40 -17.17 7.43 -11.23
N VAL A 41 -16.22 7.28 -10.32
CA VAL A 41 -15.34 6.10 -10.17
C VAL A 41 -16.11 4.96 -9.49
N ARG A 42 -16.31 3.84 -10.18
CA ARG A 42 -17.01 2.64 -9.65
C ARG A 42 -16.03 1.52 -9.30
N THR A 43 -15.69 1.37 -8.03
CA THR A 43 -14.88 0.24 -7.55
C THR A 43 -15.74 -0.86 -6.93
N VAL A 44 -15.36 -2.12 -7.08
CA VAL A 44 -16.06 -3.26 -6.45
C VAL A 44 -15.78 -3.32 -4.93
N ASP A 45 -16.80 -3.65 -4.14
CA ASP A 45 -16.67 -3.96 -2.71
C ASP A 45 -16.24 -5.42 -2.49
N LEU A 46 -16.01 -5.83 -1.24
CA LEU A 46 -15.58 -7.19 -0.93
C LEU A 46 -16.62 -8.22 -1.40
N LYS A 47 -17.91 -7.99 -1.14
CA LYS A 47 -18.99 -8.85 -1.66
C LYS A 47 -18.91 -9.04 -3.17
N GLY A 48 -18.70 -7.97 -3.94
CA GLY A 48 -18.52 -8.02 -5.40
C GLY A 48 -17.25 -8.76 -5.83
N ILE A 49 -16.13 -8.59 -5.10
CA ILE A 49 -14.90 -9.38 -5.31
C ILE A 49 -15.17 -10.87 -5.06
N GLY A 50 -15.98 -11.19 -4.04
CA GLY A 50 -16.41 -12.55 -3.70
C GLY A 50 -17.08 -13.27 -4.86
N VAL A 51 -17.99 -12.60 -5.56
CA VAL A 51 -18.80 -13.15 -6.65
C VAL A 51 -18.00 -13.36 -7.96
N ASN A 52 -16.97 -12.56 -8.22
CA ASN A 52 -16.37 -12.43 -9.56
C ASN A 52 -15.03 -13.16 -9.81
N ALA A 53 -14.48 -13.94 -8.88
CA ALA A 53 -13.24 -14.67 -9.12
C ALA A 53 -13.15 -16.03 -8.40
N SER A 54 -12.45 -17.00 -9.01
CA SER A 54 -12.35 -18.38 -8.50
C SER A 54 -11.12 -18.66 -7.63
N ASN A 55 -10.08 -17.80 -7.67
CA ASN A 55 -8.84 -18.00 -6.91
C ASN A 55 -8.56 -16.85 -5.92
N PRO A 56 -8.54 -17.12 -4.60
CA PRO A 56 -8.30 -16.11 -3.55
C PRO A 56 -7.00 -15.32 -3.68
N ALA A 57 -5.93 -15.91 -4.22
CA ALA A 57 -4.66 -15.22 -4.39
C ALA A 57 -4.75 -14.04 -5.38
N PHE A 58 -5.60 -14.17 -6.42
CA PHE A 58 -5.87 -13.08 -7.35
C PHE A 58 -6.80 -12.00 -6.76
N LYS A 59 -7.70 -12.40 -5.84
CA LYS A 59 -8.59 -11.47 -5.13
C LYS A 59 -7.87 -10.66 -4.06
N GLN A 60 -6.76 -11.19 -3.51
CA GLN A 60 -6.08 -10.61 -2.36
C GLN A 60 -5.70 -9.14 -2.57
N GLY A 61 -5.18 -8.77 -3.75
CA GLY A 61 -4.86 -7.38 -4.06
C GLY A 61 -6.07 -6.45 -4.00
N PHE A 62 -7.16 -6.82 -4.68
CA PHE A 62 -8.39 -6.03 -4.68
C PHE A 62 -9.04 -5.94 -3.30
N ALA A 63 -9.00 -7.03 -2.53
CA ALA A 63 -9.49 -7.05 -1.16
C ALA A 63 -8.64 -6.15 -0.25
N ALA A 64 -7.32 -6.19 -0.43
CA ALA A 64 -6.38 -5.35 0.30
C ALA A 64 -6.64 -3.87 0.05
N GLU A 65 -6.80 -3.46 -1.22
CA GLU A 65 -7.11 -2.07 -1.55
C GLU A 65 -8.44 -1.61 -0.92
N THR A 66 -9.45 -2.47 -0.93
CA THR A 66 -10.78 -2.17 -0.36
C THR A 66 -10.69 -1.91 1.14
N LEU A 67 -9.95 -2.77 1.84
CA LEU A 67 -9.74 -2.67 3.29
C LEU A 67 -8.80 -1.54 3.68
N ALA A 68 -7.69 -1.36 2.96
CA ALA A 68 -6.75 -0.25 3.16
C ALA A 68 -7.47 1.10 3.06
N GLU A 69 -8.36 1.27 2.07
CA GLU A 69 -9.18 2.48 1.95
C GLU A 69 -10.02 2.71 3.21
N ALA A 70 -10.72 1.68 3.68
CA ALA A 70 -11.57 1.76 4.87
C ALA A 70 -10.75 2.07 6.12
N GLN A 71 -9.66 1.34 6.34
CA GLN A 71 -8.76 1.49 7.47
C GLN A 71 -8.15 2.90 7.53
N TYR A 72 -7.60 3.39 6.41
CA TYR A 72 -7.01 4.72 6.35
C TYR A 72 -8.05 5.79 6.69
N ASN A 73 -9.24 5.70 6.10
CA ASN A 73 -10.30 6.67 6.31
C ASN A 73 -10.85 6.61 7.74
N ALA A 74 -11.05 5.41 8.30
CA ALA A 74 -11.50 5.20 9.66
C ALA A 74 -10.51 5.82 10.66
N ASN A 75 -9.22 5.55 10.51
CA ASN A 75 -8.18 6.13 11.36
C ASN A 75 -8.09 7.65 11.22
N ALA A 76 -8.22 8.17 10.00
CA ALA A 76 -8.28 9.62 9.76
C ALA A 76 -9.50 10.24 10.46
N ILE A 77 -10.69 9.64 10.35
CA ILE A 77 -11.91 10.11 11.02
C ILE A 77 -11.74 10.13 12.53
N ILE A 78 -11.28 9.03 13.13
CA ILE A 78 -11.06 8.92 14.58
C ILE A 78 -10.07 10.00 15.04
N GLY A 79 -8.98 10.17 14.31
CA GLY A 79 -7.96 11.20 14.56
C GLY A 79 -8.43 12.64 14.31
N GLY A 80 -9.60 12.85 13.68
CA GLY A 80 -10.09 14.17 13.29
C GLY A 80 -9.37 14.77 12.07
N ASP A 81 -8.63 13.93 11.35
CA ASP A 81 -8.00 14.28 10.09
C ASP A 81 -9.05 14.34 8.98
N LYS A 82 -8.93 15.34 8.11
CA LYS A 82 -9.83 15.56 6.98
C LYS A 82 -9.37 14.87 5.70
N ARG A 83 -8.17 14.29 5.68
CA ARG A 83 -7.65 13.52 4.54
C ARG A 83 -8.45 12.25 4.32
N ARG A 84 -8.67 11.90 3.06
CA ARG A 84 -9.33 10.64 2.69
C ARG A 84 -8.57 9.94 1.58
N MET A 85 -8.44 8.63 1.68
CA MET A 85 -7.95 7.78 0.61
C MET A 85 -9.13 7.24 -0.21
N ARG A 86 -8.93 7.11 -1.52
CA ARG A 86 -9.85 6.46 -2.45
C ARG A 86 -9.07 5.57 -3.40
N ARG A 87 -9.65 4.43 -3.74
CA ARG A 87 -9.19 3.62 -4.87
C ARG A 87 -9.50 4.31 -6.20
N THR A 88 -8.62 4.14 -7.18
CA THR A 88 -8.79 4.69 -8.53
C THR A 88 -9.22 3.60 -9.50
N ASN A 89 -10.48 3.63 -9.96
CA ASN A 89 -11.01 2.72 -11.00
C ASN A 89 -10.56 3.09 -12.43
N ASN A 90 -9.57 3.96 -12.59
CA ASN A 90 -9.33 4.63 -13.88
C ASN A 90 -8.42 3.86 -14.85
N ASN A 91 -8.22 2.54 -14.66
CA ASN A 91 -7.24 1.75 -15.41
C ASN A 91 -5.82 2.39 -15.42
N ASP A 92 -5.48 3.21 -14.42
CA ASP A 92 -4.14 3.80 -14.30
C ASP A 92 -3.16 2.68 -13.93
N PRO A 93 -2.16 2.36 -14.77
CA PRO A 93 -1.26 1.25 -14.52
C PRO A 93 -0.23 1.52 -13.41
N LEU A 94 -0.23 2.71 -12.81
CA LEU A 94 0.76 3.20 -11.82
C LEU A 94 0.14 3.77 -10.54
N VAL A 95 -1.20 3.86 -10.44
CA VAL A 95 -1.88 4.38 -9.25
C VAL A 95 -3.11 3.55 -8.98
N ASP A 96 -3.11 2.84 -7.85
CA ASP A 96 -4.29 2.11 -7.36
C ASP A 96 -5.08 2.94 -6.35
N MET A 97 -4.38 3.81 -5.61
CA MET A 97 -4.96 4.61 -4.55
C MET A 97 -4.46 6.05 -4.55
N ARG A 98 -5.35 6.96 -4.19
CA ARG A 98 -5.08 8.39 -4.12
C ARG A 98 -5.57 8.96 -2.81
N VAL A 99 -4.72 9.78 -2.19
CA VAL A 99 -5.09 10.55 -1.00
C VAL A 99 -5.57 11.93 -1.42
N PHE A 100 -6.65 12.37 -0.80
CA PHE A 100 -7.27 13.67 -0.98
C PHE A 100 -7.09 14.50 0.28
N GLY A 101 -6.74 15.77 0.11
CA GLY A 101 -6.61 16.74 1.19
C GLY A 101 -7.95 17.26 1.70
N THR A 102 -7.87 18.23 2.62
CA THR A 102 -9.01 18.87 3.31
C THR A 102 -10.07 19.49 2.39
N HIS A 103 -9.69 19.85 1.16
CA HIS A 103 -10.55 20.49 0.16
C HIS A 103 -10.96 19.54 -0.97
N GLY A 104 -10.84 18.22 -0.78
CA GLY A 104 -11.15 17.23 -1.81
C GLY A 104 -10.21 17.28 -3.02
N GLN A 105 -9.07 17.96 -2.90
CA GLN A 105 -8.05 18.01 -3.95
C GLN A 105 -7.09 16.83 -3.81
N PRO A 106 -6.70 16.18 -4.92
CA PRO A 106 -5.81 15.03 -4.87
C PRO A 106 -4.37 15.43 -4.54
N LEU A 107 -3.80 14.78 -3.55
CA LEU A 107 -2.40 14.94 -3.14
C LEU A 107 -1.53 14.02 -4.01
N LYS A 108 -1.17 14.46 -5.22
CA LYS A 108 -0.43 13.65 -6.21
C LYS A 108 0.88 13.04 -5.68
N THR A 109 1.51 13.68 -4.70
CA THR A 109 2.74 13.17 -4.04
C THR A 109 2.47 12.01 -3.08
N GLN A 110 1.20 11.69 -2.84
CA GLN A 110 0.70 10.58 -2.01
C GLN A 110 -0.13 9.59 -2.85
N ASP A 111 0.00 9.63 -4.18
CA ASP A 111 -0.49 8.54 -5.02
C ASP A 111 0.31 7.26 -4.69
N ILE A 112 -0.40 6.15 -4.55
CA ILE A 112 0.12 4.87 -4.09
C ILE A 112 -0.21 3.78 -5.11
N GLN A 113 0.79 2.97 -5.41
CA GLN A 113 0.62 1.65 -6.00
C GLN A 113 0.72 0.62 -4.88
N MET A 114 -0.29 -0.24 -4.72
CA MET A 114 -0.32 -1.29 -3.72
C MET A 114 0.11 -2.63 -4.31
N LYS A 115 0.95 -3.39 -3.60
CA LYS A 115 1.44 -4.70 -4.04
C LYS A 115 1.36 -5.73 -2.91
N PHE A 116 0.39 -6.63 -3.02
CA PHE A 116 0.25 -7.82 -2.17
C PHE A 116 0.74 -9.03 -2.96
N VAL A 117 2.05 -9.12 -3.13
CA VAL A 117 2.73 -10.17 -3.91
C VAL A 117 3.83 -10.83 -3.09
N GLY A 118 4.20 -12.04 -3.48
CA GLY A 118 5.20 -12.81 -2.74
C GLY A 118 4.60 -13.62 -1.61
N LYS A 119 5.23 -14.74 -1.25
CA LYS A 119 4.80 -15.60 -0.14
C LYS A 119 5.20 -15.03 1.24
N ASP A 120 6.33 -14.34 1.30
CA ASP A 120 6.94 -13.68 2.46
C ASP A 120 7.60 -12.37 2.02
N ALA A 121 8.16 -11.61 2.96
CA ALA A 121 8.78 -10.31 2.70
C ALA A 121 9.93 -10.41 1.67
N LYS A 122 10.76 -11.45 1.75
CA LYS A 122 11.90 -11.62 0.84
C LYS A 122 11.45 -11.96 -0.58
N ASP A 123 10.50 -12.89 -0.73
CA ASP A 123 9.89 -13.22 -2.03
C ASP A 123 9.13 -12.02 -2.60
N CYS A 124 8.54 -11.17 -1.74
CA CYS A 124 7.96 -9.90 -2.17
C CYS A 124 9.01 -8.98 -2.81
N LEU A 125 10.13 -8.74 -2.10
CA LEU A 125 11.23 -7.94 -2.64
C LEU A 125 11.75 -8.52 -3.96
N ASP A 126 12.02 -9.82 -4.02
CA ASP A 126 12.53 -10.45 -5.24
C ASP A 126 11.56 -10.34 -6.44
N ARG A 127 10.25 -10.43 -6.20
CA ARG A 127 9.24 -10.15 -7.24
C ARG A 127 9.21 -8.70 -7.67
N LEU A 128 9.45 -7.74 -6.77
CA LEU A 128 9.53 -6.33 -7.17
C LEU A 128 10.70 -6.07 -8.13
N HIS A 129 11.74 -6.91 -8.13
CA HIS A 129 12.85 -6.83 -9.09
C HIS A 129 12.65 -7.67 -10.36
N SER A 130 11.55 -8.42 -10.47
CA SER A 130 11.28 -9.19 -11.68
C SER A 130 10.78 -8.30 -12.82
N ASP A 131 10.89 -8.82 -14.04
CA ASP A 131 10.34 -8.17 -15.22
C ASP A 131 8.85 -7.85 -15.02
N GLY A 132 8.45 -6.64 -15.41
CA GLY A 132 7.08 -6.11 -15.25
C GLY A 132 6.86 -5.15 -14.07
N TYR A 133 7.82 -5.07 -13.12
CA TYR A 133 7.78 -4.10 -12.02
C TYR A 133 8.66 -2.87 -12.27
N GLU A 134 9.50 -2.89 -13.30
CA GLU A 134 10.40 -1.81 -13.67
C GLU A 134 9.70 -0.44 -13.78
N LYS A 135 8.46 -0.43 -14.28
CA LYS A 135 7.65 0.79 -14.47
C LYS A 135 7.33 1.54 -13.17
N TYR A 136 7.46 0.91 -12.01
CA TYR A 136 7.18 1.55 -10.71
C TYR A 136 8.38 2.32 -10.17
N TYR A 137 9.60 1.93 -10.57
CA TYR A 137 10.81 2.65 -10.24
C TYR A 137 10.85 3.95 -11.06
N ASP A 138 11.30 5.04 -10.45
CA ASP A 138 11.31 6.39 -11.04
C ASP A 138 9.92 7.01 -11.35
N SER A 139 8.81 6.31 -11.05
CA SER A 139 7.44 6.85 -11.19
C SER A 139 7.12 7.98 -10.20
N GLY A 140 7.92 8.13 -9.15
CA GLY A 140 7.72 9.07 -8.06
C GLY A 140 6.63 8.66 -7.05
N LYS A 141 5.88 7.59 -7.34
CA LYS A 141 4.75 7.08 -6.55
C LYS A 141 5.20 6.31 -5.31
N GLY A 142 4.34 6.25 -4.31
CA GLY A 142 4.55 5.37 -3.15
C GLY A 142 4.25 3.92 -3.51
N VAL A 143 4.95 2.99 -2.86
CA VAL A 143 4.67 1.55 -2.99
C VAL A 143 4.12 1.05 -1.65
N ALA A 144 2.83 0.72 -1.60
CA ALA A 144 2.25 0.16 -0.39
C ALA A 144 2.38 -1.36 -0.39
N LEU A 145 2.98 -1.91 0.67
CA LEU A 145 3.13 -3.34 0.88
C LEU A 145 2.37 -3.75 2.15
N PRO A 146 2.12 -5.06 2.35
CA PRO A 146 1.62 -5.57 3.63
C PRO A 146 2.45 -5.02 4.81
N ASP A 147 1.79 -4.71 5.92
CA ASP A 147 2.44 -4.06 7.06
C ASP A 147 3.53 -4.94 7.68
N ASP A 148 3.28 -6.25 7.76
CA ASP A 148 4.21 -7.29 8.18
C ASP A 148 5.45 -7.33 7.26
N PHE A 149 5.25 -7.23 5.94
CA PHE A 149 6.37 -7.21 5.00
C PHE A 149 7.14 -5.90 5.06
N CYS A 150 6.47 -4.76 5.27
CA CYS A 150 7.14 -3.48 5.46
C CYS A 150 8.06 -3.50 6.67
N ASP A 151 7.59 -4.05 7.79
CA ASP A 151 8.36 -4.10 9.03
C ASP A 151 9.63 -4.95 8.86
N GLU A 152 9.54 -6.09 8.17
CA GLU A 152 10.70 -6.91 7.85
C GLU A 152 11.67 -6.22 6.87
N LEU A 153 11.14 -5.69 5.75
CA LEU A 153 11.96 -5.09 4.69
C LEU A 153 12.65 -3.80 5.08
N LEU A 154 12.00 -2.98 5.91
CA LEU A 154 12.55 -1.72 6.42
C LEU A 154 13.28 -1.87 7.75
N GLY A 155 13.24 -3.06 8.34
CA GLY A 155 13.99 -3.40 9.55
C GLY A 155 15.50 -3.55 9.30
N GLU A 156 16.17 -4.06 10.32
CA GLU A 156 17.63 -4.28 10.33
C GLU A 156 18.00 -5.78 10.27
N GLY A 157 17.00 -6.65 10.18
CA GLY A 157 17.18 -8.11 10.22
C GLY A 157 17.56 -8.75 8.88
N PRO A 158 17.77 -10.07 8.90
CA PRO A 158 17.96 -10.89 7.72
C PRO A 158 16.88 -10.66 6.65
N GLY A 159 17.28 -10.38 5.42
CA GLY A 159 16.34 -10.17 4.30
C GLY A 159 15.78 -8.74 4.18
N SER A 160 16.24 -7.81 5.03
CA SER A 160 15.93 -6.39 4.88
C SER A 160 16.55 -5.79 3.61
N ILE A 161 15.95 -4.71 3.10
CA ILE A 161 16.47 -3.96 1.95
C ILE A 161 17.87 -3.43 2.23
N LYS A 162 18.13 -3.01 3.48
CA LYS A 162 19.46 -2.53 3.87
C LYS A 162 20.51 -3.62 3.70
N GLN A 163 20.21 -4.85 4.09
CA GLN A 163 21.11 -5.98 3.87
C GLN A 163 21.25 -6.30 2.38
N ASP A 164 20.16 -6.33 1.61
CA ASP A 164 20.22 -6.62 0.16
C ASP A 164 21.11 -5.61 -0.58
N ILE A 165 21.08 -4.32 -0.19
CA ILE A 165 22.00 -3.29 -0.67
C ILE A 165 23.46 -3.62 -0.32
N GLN A 166 23.75 -4.01 0.92
CA GLN A 166 25.14 -4.33 1.33
C GLN A 166 25.67 -5.55 0.58
N GLU A 167 24.87 -6.61 0.46
CA GLU A 167 25.26 -7.80 -0.28
C GLU A 167 25.45 -7.49 -1.77
N SER A 168 24.57 -6.67 -2.37
CA SER A 168 24.71 -6.22 -3.75
C SER A 168 25.96 -5.36 -3.97
N LYS A 169 26.35 -4.54 -2.99
CA LYS A 169 27.62 -3.78 -3.03
C LYS A 169 28.84 -4.69 -2.96
N ALA A 170 28.82 -5.72 -2.11
CA ALA A 170 29.90 -6.72 -2.06
C ALA A 170 30.02 -7.48 -3.38
N ARG A 171 28.90 -7.97 -3.92
CA ARG A 171 28.86 -8.67 -5.22
C ARG A 171 29.30 -7.76 -6.38
N LEU A 172 28.99 -6.47 -6.33
CA LEU A 172 29.48 -5.49 -7.28
C LEU A 172 31.00 -5.32 -7.21
N ALA A 173 31.59 -5.25 -6.01
CA ALA A 173 33.04 -5.16 -5.86
C ALA A 173 33.75 -6.40 -6.43
N ASP A 174 33.21 -7.60 -6.18
CA ASP A 174 33.74 -8.85 -6.74
C ASP A 174 33.62 -8.88 -8.27
N ALA A 175 32.49 -8.44 -8.83
CA ALA A 175 32.29 -8.36 -10.28
C ALA A 175 33.26 -7.39 -10.94
N LEU A 176 33.52 -6.23 -10.30
CA LEU A 176 34.52 -5.26 -10.76
C LEU A 176 35.92 -5.85 -10.78
N ALA A 177 36.31 -6.58 -9.72
CA ALA A 177 37.61 -7.25 -9.65
C ALA A 177 37.79 -8.33 -10.73
N ARG A 178 36.70 -8.97 -11.16
CA ARG A 178 36.69 -9.96 -12.25
C ARG A 178 36.56 -9.36 -13.65
N GLY A 179 36.27 -8.06 -13.78
CA GLY A 179 35.96 -7.42 -15.07
C GLY A 179 34.64 -7.88 -15.70
N ASP A 180 33.68 -8.35 -14.90
CA ASP A 180 32.37 -8.83 -15.36
C ASP A 180 31.37 -7.66 -15.45
N GLU A 181 31.30 -7.03 -16.63
CA GLU A 181 30.48 -5.84 -16.87
C GLU A 181 28.98 -6.10 -16.70
N ASP A 182 28.48 -7.26 -17.13
CA ASP A 182 27.07 -7.64 -17.05
C ASP A 182 26.63 -7.81 -15.59
N ALA A 183 27.44 -8.51 -14.78
CA ALA A 183 27.19 -8.62 -13.35
C ALA A 183 27.25 -7.24 -12.67
N CYS A 184 28.20 -6.39 -13.06
CA CYS A 184 28.29 -5.03 -12.52
C CYS A 184 27.02 -4.21 -12.82
N ALA A 185 26.50 -4.27 -14.05
CA ALA A 185 25.28 -3.57 -14.45
C ALA A 185 24.07 -4.05 -13.63
N ARG A 186 23.92 -5.37 -13.47
CA ARG A 186 22.86 -5.98 -12.66
C ARG A 186 22.91 -5.54 -11.19
N HIS A 187 24.07 -5.59 -10.55
CA HIS A 187 24.20 -5.21 -9.15
C HIS A 187 23.99 -3.70 -8.94
N ARG A 188 24.45 -2.85 -9.87
CA ARG A 188 24.14 -1.41 -9.84
C ARG A 188 22.65 -1.14 -9.97
N LYS A 189 21.95 -1.84 -10.87
CA LYS A 189 20.49 -1.72 -11.02
C LYS A 189 19.77 -2.12 -9.71
N ARG A 190 20.12 -3.27 -9.13
CA ARG A 190 19.56 -3.76 -7.86
C ARG A 190 19.71 -2.72 -6.74
N ILE A 191 20.92 -2.19 -6.54
CA ILE A 191 21.18 -1.15 -5.53
C ILE A 191 20.29 0.09 -5.75
N LYS A 192 20.18 0.57 -6.99
CA LYS A 192 19.34 1.75 -7.31
C LYS A 192 17.87 1.50 -6.97
N GLU A 193 17.35 0.33 -7.34
CA GLU A 193 15.97 -0.07 -7.09
C GLU A 193 15.68 -0.22 -5.59
N ASP A 194 16.58 -0.85 -4.84
CA ASP A 194 16.48 -0.99 -3.39
C ASP A 194 16.50 0.36 -2.66
N GLU A 195 17.40 1.27 -3.07
CA GLU A 195 17.46 2.63 -2.52
C GLU A 195 16.18 3.43 -2.81
N TYR A 196 15.54 3.18 -3.95
CA TYR A 196 14.24 3.75 -4.27
C TYR A 196 13.15 3.16 -3.36
N LEU A 197 13.07 1.83 -3.25
CA LEU A 197 12.10 1.13 -2.42
C LEU A 197 12.21 1.53 -0.95
N GLN A 198 13.42 1.60 -0.40
CA GLN A 198 13.65 2.03 0.98
C GLN A 198 13.04 3.41 1.28
N LYS A 199 13.03 4.32 0.30
CA LYS A 199 12.45 5.67 0.45
C LYS A 199 10.94 5.71 0.19
N LYS A 200 10.42 4.79 -0.62
CA LYS A 200 9.07 4.87 -1.20
C LYS A 200 8.09 3.84 -0.67
N ILE A 201 8.57 2.76 -0.05
CA ILE A 201 7.71 1.77 0.61
C ILE A 201 6.96 2.42 1.76
N ARG A 202 5.68 2.10 1.89
CA ARG A 202 4.81 2.50 2.98
C ARG A 202 3.95 1.31 3.40
N LYS A 203 3.54 1.30 4.66
CA LYS A 203 2.52 0.38 5.18
C LYS A 203 1.20 0.59 4.45
N ALA A 204 0.57 -0.50 4.02
CA ALA A 204 -0.77 -0.48 3.43
C ALA A 204 -1.87 -0.24 4.48
N GLY A 205 -1.56 -0.44 5.76
CA GLY A 205 -2.49 -0.39 6.89
C GLY A 205 -3.14 -1.74 7.21
N LEU A 206 -2.63 -2.82 6.63
CA LEU A 206 -3.08 -4.18 6.87
C LEU A 206 -1.96 -5.17 6.53
N THR A 207 -1.99 -6.31 7.21
CA THR A 207 -1.10 -7.44 6.97
C THR A 207 -1.54 -8.27 5.77
N LYS A 208 -0.64 -9.12 5.28
CA LYS A 208 -0.95 -10.04 4.19
C LYS A 208 -2.09 -11.00 4.56
N GLU A 209 -2.09 -11.49 5.80
CA GLU A 209 -3.10 -12.42 6.30
C GLU A 209 -4.48 -11.76 6.36
N GLU A 210 -4.58 -10.52 6.83
CA GLU A 210 -5.84 -9.77 6.85
C GLU A 210 -6.42 -9.59 5.45
N ALA A 211 -5.59 -9.23 4.47
CA ALA A 211 -6.00 -9.14 3.07
C ALA A 211 -6.48 -10.49 2.51
N LEU A 212 -5.78 -11.59 2.83
CA LEU A 212 -6.17 -12.92 2.38
C LEU A 212 -7.50 -13.33 3.02
N ARG A 213 -7.67 -13.08 4.32
CA ARG A 213 -8.89 -13.37 5.06
C ARG A 213 -10.08 -12.64 4.45
N ALA A 214 -9.92 -11.36 4.09
CA ALA A 214 -10.96 -10.58 3.42
C ALA A 214 -11.27 -11.08 2.00
N ALA A 215 -10.29 -11.63 1.29
CA ALA A 215 -10.50 -12.22 -0.03
C ALA A 215 -11.24 -13.58 0.04
N VAL A 216 -11.05 -14.34 1.11
CA VAL A 216 -11.68 -15.67 1.34
C VAL A 216 -13.04 -15.53 2.03
N HIS A 217 -13.20 -14.53 2.90
CA HIS A 217 -14.43 -14.21 3.62
C HIS A 217 -14.89 -12.78 3.30
N PRO A 218 -15.26 -12.52 2.03
CA PRO A 218 -15.72 -11.21 1.56
C PRO A 218 -17.07 -10.79 2.12
#